data_AF-A0A7C4BKJ1-F1
#
_entry.id   AF-A0A7C4BKJ1-F1
#
_cell.length_a   1.000
_cell.length_b   1.000
_cell.length_c   1.000
_cell.angle_alpha   90.00
_cell.angle_beta   90.00
_cell.angle_gamma   90.00
#
_symmetry.space_group_name_H-M   'P 1'
#
loop_
_entity.id
_entity.type
_entity.pdbx_description
1 polymer ?
#
loop_
_entity_poly.entity_id
_entity_poly.type
_entity_poly.pdbx_seq_one_letter_code
_entity_poly.pdbx_strand_id
1 'polypeptide(L)'
;LTIVDALVAQEGFGPVYGEPKEMGLLIAGDNPVAVDAVCMRIMWLKPTDSPAVYLAYIQGIGPMEEENIEVVGNSIEEVRTFFLLPEINLSSGPHFKIFAEGACPGCKGYLHFVIHKLRRPDPKNPERQLIERPFDPEVNVFIGPYENGKISEKKKNIFIGLCQSHNASKGELVMGCPPHAEAMMNAIFKLFPDVPRPSYADESEEAKLEGMLKEILQKFQLT
;
A
#
# COMPACT_ATOMS: atom_id res chain seq x y z
N LEU A 1 -18.87 -5.78 18.00
CA LEU A 1 -17.76 -5.81 18.96
C LEU A 1 -16.46 -5.86 18.17
N THR A 2 -15.66 -4.81 18.32
CA THR A 2 -14.33 -4.62 17.71
C THR A 2 -13.34 -4.42 18.85
N ILE A 3 -12.19 -5.08 18.78
CA ILE A 3 -11.13 -5.00 19.79
C ILE A 3 -9.81 -4.76 19.07
N VAL A 4 -9.03 -3.80 19.55
CA VAL A 4 -7.68 -3.48 19.09
C VAL A 4 -6.71 -3.81 20.22
N ASP A 5 -5.82 -4.76 19.96
CA ASP A 5 -4.64 -4.98 20.79
C ASP A 5 -3.61 -3.89 20.46
N ALA A 6 -3.47 -2.94 21.37
CA ALA A 6 -2.50 -1.86 21.31
C ALA A 6 -1.57 -1.94 22.51
N LEU A 7 -1.17 -3.14 22.94
CA LEU A 7 -0.08 -3.29 23.92
C LEU A 7 1.21 -2.72 23.34
N VAL A 8 1.52 -3.13 22.10
CA VAL A 8 2.60 -2.57 21.27
C VAL A 8 2.01 -2.25 19.90
N ALA A 9 1.97 -0.97 19.56
CA ALA A 9 1.61 -0.50 18.24
C ALA A 9 2.86 -0.41 17.34
N GLN A 10 2.68 0.07 16.11
CA GLN A 10 3.78 0.30 15.17
C GLN A 10 3.66 1.70 14.57
N GLU A 11 4.80 2.38 14.44
CA GLU A 11 4.91 3.67 13.74
C GLU A 11 5.99 3.63 12.66
N GLY A 12 6.03 4.65 11.80
CA GLY A 12 6.93 4.70 10.66
C GLY A 12 6.53 3.72 9.55
N PHE A 13 7.50 3.01 8.99
CA PHE A 13 7.33 2.24 7.75
C PHE A 13 6.81 0.81 7.94
N GLY A 14 5.64 0.66 8.58
CA GLY A 14 4.96 -0.63 8.74
C GLY A 14 4.46 -1.24 7.41
N PRO A 15 3.95 -2.50 7.44
CA PRO A 15 3.88 -3.39 8.60
C PRO A 15 5.21 -4.10 8.91
N VAL A 16 6.15 -4.14 7.96
CA VAL A 16 7.38 -4.95 8.06
C VAL A 16 8.58 -4.16 8.60
N TYR A 17 8.68 -2.87 8.30
CA TYR A 17 9.86 -2.04 8.58
C TYR A 17 9.54 -0.87 9.53
N GLY A 18 8.41 -0.94 10.24
CA GLY A 18 8.04 0.07 11.21
C GLY A 18 8.65 -0.21 12.57
N GLU A 19 8.73 0.82 13.39
CA GLU A 19 9.28 0.75 14.74
C GLU A 19 8.17 0.42 15.75
N PRO A 20 8.42 -0.48 16.72
CA PRO A 20 7.46 -0.76 17.77
C PRO A 20 7.28 0.47 18.66
N LYS A 21 6.03 0.75 19.03
CA LYS A 21 5.67 1.81 19.96
C LYS A 21 4.85 1.22 21.10
N GLU A 22 5.44 1.16 22.29
CA GLU A 22 4.74 0.68 23.49
C GLU A 22 3.61 1.65 23.83
N MET A 23 2.41 1.10 24.01
CA MET A 23 1.18 1.85 24.27
C MET A 23 0.47 1.32 25.51
N GLY A 24 0.50 0.01 25.74
CA GLY A 24 -0.11 -0.63 26.92
C GLY A 24 -1.64 -0.53 26.95
N LEU A 25 -2.29 -0.40 25.79
CA LEU A 25 -3.72 -0.15 25.67
C LEU A 25 -4.47 -1.38 25.12
N LEU A 26 -5.69 -1.57 25.60
CA LEU A 26 -6.71 -2.36 24.93
C LEU A 26 -7.88 -1.44 24.62
N ILE A 27 -8.23 -1.33 23.35
CA ILE A 27 -9.32 -0.46 22.90
C ILE A 27 -10.44 -1.37 22.39
N ALA A 28 -11.65 -1.16 22.86
CA ALA A 28 -12.80 -1.96 22.44
C ALA A 28 -14.04 -1.09 22.31
N GLY A 29 -14.91 -1.46 21.37
CA GLY A 29 -16.17 -0.79 21.12
C GLY A 29 -17.14 -1.67 20.34
N ASP A 30 -18.39 -1.24 20.24
CA ASP A 30 -19.42 -1.93 19.48
C ASP A 30 -19.47 -1.51 18.00
N ASN A 31 -18.93 -0.32 17.67
CA ASN A 31 -18.85 0.22 16.32
C ASN A 31 -17.40 0.32 15.80
N PRO A 32 -17.07 -0.26 14.64
CA PRO A 32 -15.70 -0.24 14.09
C PRO A 32 -15.23 1.16 13.67
N VAL A 33 -16.11 2.00 13.12
CA VAL A 33 -15.75 3.38 12.70
C VAL A 33 -15.39 4.23 13.91
N ALA A 34 -16.17 4.12 14.98
CA ALA A 34 -15.89 4.81 16.23
C ALA A 34 -14.55 4.35 16.85
N VAL A 35 -14.30 3.03 16.88
CA VAL A 35 -13.04 2.46 17.39
C VAL A 35 -11.84 2.97 16.60
N ASP A 36 -11.89 2.93 15.26
CA ASP A 36 -10.81 3.44 14.42
C ASP A 36 -10.61 4.94 14.60
N ALA A 37 -11.70 5.72 14.70
CA ALA A 37 -11.64 7.16 14.92
C ALA A 37 -11.04 7.53 16.29
N VAL A 38 -11.29 6.74 17.34
CA VAL A 38 -10.63 6.88 18.65
C VAL A 38 -9.15 6.54 18.54
N CYS A 39 -8.79 5.42 17.91
CA CYS A 39 -7.39 5.04 17.70
C CYS A 39 -6.62 6.12 16.95
N MET A 40 -7.20 6.69 15.88
CA MET A 40 -6.58 7.79 15.13
C MET A 40 -6.34 9.02 16.00
N ARG A 41 -7.31 9.43 16.82
CA ARG A 41 -7.13 10.57 17.73
C ARG A 41 -6.06 10.31 18.79
N ILE A 42 -5.95 9.08 19.30
CA ILE A 42 -4.87 8.66 20.22
C ILE A 42 -3.50 8.84 19.54
N MET A 43 -3.41 8.54 18.24
CA MET A 43 -2.20 8.69 17.42
C MET A 43 -1.89 10.12 16.95
N TRP A 44 -2.63 11.14 17.42
CA TRP A 44 -2.58 12.52 16.90
C TRP A 44 -3.01 12.69 15.43
N LEU A 45 -3.85 11.78 14.91
CA LEU A 45 -4.37 11.83 13.54
C LEU A 45 -5.85 12.25 13.52
N LYS A 46 -6.27 12.89 12.43
CA LYS A 46 -7.68 13.21 12.21
C LYS A 46 -8.38 12.03 11.55
N PRO A 47 -9.54 11.57 12.04
CA PRO A 47 -10.29 10.47 11.41
C PRO A 47 -10.53 10.65 9.90
N THR A 48 -10.73 11.90 9.46
CA THR A 48 -10.92 12.28 8.05
C THR A 48 -9.72 11.99 7.15
N ASP A 49 -8.52 11.86 7.72
CA ASP A 49 -7.30 11.63 6.95
C ASP A 49 -7.16 10.15 6.52
N SER A 50 -7.94 9.24 7.13
CA SER A 50 -8.03 7.84 6.71
C SER A 50 -9.16 7.66 5.70
N PRO A 51 -8.86 7.33 4.43
CA PRO A 51 -9.90 7.08 3.44
C PRO A 51 -10.87 5.96 3.86
N ALA A 52 -10.39 4.93 4.55
CA ALA A 52 -11.24 3.81 4.99
C ALA A 52 -12.27 4.27 6.03
N VAL A 53 -11.83 4.99 7.07
CA VAL A 53 -12.71 5.52 8.12
C VAL A 53 -13.70 6.52 7.54
N TYR A 54 -13.22 7.46 6.72
CA TYR A 54 -14.07 8.48 6.11
C TYR A 54 -15.13 7.86 5.17
N LEU A 55 -14.74 6.89 4.33
CA LEU A 55 -15.68 6.21 3.44
C LEU A 55 -16.74 5.40 4.22
N ALA A 56 -16.36 4.73 5.30
CA ALA A 56 -17.30 4.01 6.15
C ALA A 56 -18.28 4.96 6.86
N TYR A 57 -17.78 6.11 7.32
CA TYR A 57 -18.59 7.17 7.92
C TYR A 57 -19.64 7.72 6.93
N ILE A 58 -19.24 8.11 5.71
CA ILE A 58 -20.21 8.65 4.72
C ILE A 58 -21.24 7.61 4.25
N GLN A 59 -20.94 6.31 4.41
CA GLN A 59 -21.87 5.21 4.15
C GLN A 59 -22.84 4.95 5.32
N GLY A 60 -22.70 5.67 6.43
CA GLY A 60 -23.55 5.54 7.61
C GLY A 60 -23.22 4.30 8.47
N ILE A 61 -22.02 3.73 8.35
CA ILE A 61 -21.61 2.55 9.11
C ILE A 61 -21.37 2.89 10.60
N GLY A 62 -20.93 4.11 10.88
CA GLY A 62 -20.72 4.57 12.25
C GLY A 62 -20.26 6.01 12.33
N PRO A 63 -20.30 6.62 13.53
CA PRO A 63 -19.88 7.99 13.73
C PRO A 63 -18.36 8.11 13.72
N MET A 64 -17.86 9.28 13.31
CA MET A 64 -16.46 9.65 13.51
C MET A 64 -16.32 10.93 14.35
N GLU A 65 -17.39 11.71 14.51
CA GLU A 65 -17.46 12.93 15.31
C GLU A 65 -17.36 12.62 16.80
N GLU A 66 -16.69 13.48 17.54
CA GLU A 66 -16.32 13.22 18.93
C GLU A 66 -17.53 13.21 19.85
N GLU A 67 -18.45 14.15 19.64
CA GLU A 67 -19.72 14.29 20.34
C GLU A 67 -20.66 13.08 20.18
N ASN A 68 -20.42 12.23 19.16
CA ASN A 68 -21.21 11.05 18.87
C ASN A 68 -20.54 9.76 19.36
N ILE A 69 -19.39 9.86 20.04
CA ILE A 69 -18.61 8.72 20.53
C ILE A 69 -18.46 8.87 22.04
N GLU A 70 -19.13 8.00 22.81
CA GLU A 70 -18.93 7.90 24.25
C GLU A 70 -17.63 7.12 24.54
N VAL A 71 -16.65 7.80 25.15
CA VAL A 71 -15.41 7.18 25.61
C VAL A 71 -15.52 6.87 27.10
N VAL A 72 -15.35 5.59 27.44
CA VAL A 72 -15.31 5.09 28.83
C VAL A 72 -13.90 4.62 29.18
N GLY A 73 -13.45 4.88 30.41
CA GLY A 73 -12.09 4.57 30.86
C GLY A 73 -11.15 5.78 30.76
N ASN A 74 -9.91 5.57 30.30
CA ASN A 74 -8.97 6.66 30.08
C ASN A 74 -9.48 7.62 29.00
N SER A 75 -9.27 8.92 29.19
CA SER A 75 -9.60 9.89 28.14
C SER A 75 -8.62 9.77 26.96
N ILE A 76 -9.05 10.20 25.78
CA ILE A 76 -8.17 10.22 24.60
C ILE A 76 -6.94 11.07 24.90
N GLU A 77 -7.11 12.22 25.55
CA GLU A 77 -6.04 13.16 25.92
C GLU A 77 -4.98 12.52 26.83
N GLU A 78 -5.41 11.67 27.78
CA GLU A 78 -4.52 11.02 28.75
C GLU A 78 -3.55 10.05 28.06
N VAL A 79 -4.05 9.31 27.06
CA VAL A 79 -3.28 8.27 26.36
C VAL A 79 -2.76 8.72 25.00
N ARG A 80 -2.99 10.00 24.64
CA ARG A 80 -2.60 10.55 23.33
C ARG A 80 -1.08 10.61 23.19
N THR A 81 -0.57 10.14 22.06
CA THR A 81 0.87 10.22 21.75
C THR A 81 1.12 10.37 20.26
N PHE A 82 2.18 11.08 19.90
CA PHE A 82 2.49 11.35 18.51
C PHE A 82 2.98 10.08 17.82
N PHE A 83 2.39 9.72 16.69
CA PHE A 83 2.86 8.64 15.83
C PHE A 83 3.65 9.19 14.64
N LEU A 84 4.82 8.62 14.39
CA LEU A 84 5.57 8.90 13.17
C LEU A 84 4.84 8.28 11.97
N LEU A 85 4.47 9.12 10.99
CA LEU A 85 3.88 8.65 9.74
C LEU A 85 4.94 8.09 8.79
N PRO A 86 4.60 7.11 7.94
CA PRO A 86 5.54 6.57 6.96
C PRO A 86 5.93 7.63 5.92
N GLU A 87 7.23 7.76 5.65
CA GLU A 87 7.72 8.52 4.50
C GLU A 87 7.57 7.66 3.23
N ILE A 88 6.74 8.09 2.30
CA ILE A 88 6.56 7.41 1.02
C ILE A 88 7.61 7.92 0.03
N ASN A 89 8.53 7.03 -0.35
CA ASN A 89 9.59 7.37 -1.29
C ASN A 89 9.52 6.53 -2.58
N LEU A 90 9.06 7.16 -3.66
CA LEU A 90 8.96 6.56 -4.99
C LEU A 90 10.10 6.98 -5.94
N SER A 91 11.21 7.51 -5.40
CA SER A 91 12.39 7.77 -6.22
C SER A 91 12.91 6.47 -6.83
N SER A 92 13.31 6.57 -8.10
CA SER A 92 13.62 5.44 -8.96
C SER A 92 14.87 5.71 -9.80
N GLY A 93 15.45 4.65 -10.36
CA GLY A 93 16.72 4.72 -11.12
C GLY A 93 16.55 5.28 -12.54
N PRO A 94 17.66 5.53 -13.26
CA PRO A 94 17.62 6.15 -14.60
C PRO A 94 16.87 5.32 -15.65
N HIS A 95 16.91 3.99 -15.51
CA HIS A 95 16.33 3.02 -16.46
C HIS A 95 15.04 2.34 -15.97
N PHE A 96 14.58 2.72 -14.78
CA PHE A 96 13.36 2.22 -14.16
C PHE A 96 12.59 3.44 -13.65
N LYS A 97 11.59 3.91 -14.39
CA LYS A 97 10.90 5.18 -14.09
C LYS A 97 9.49 4.92 -13.55
N ILE A 98 9.15 5.59 -12.45
CA ILE A 98 7.82 5.53 -11.84
C ILE A 98 7.05 6.83 -12.15
N PHE A 99 5.82 6.70 -12.64
CA PHE A 99 4.87 7.77 -12.89
C PHE A 99 3.71 7.66 -11.89
N ALA A 100 3.52 8.67 -11.04
CA ALA A 100 2.68 8.56 -9.83
C ALA A 100 1.92 9.85 -9.44
N GLU A 101 1.90 10.86 -10.30
CA GLU A 101 1.38 12.20 -10.02
C GLU A 101 -0.10 12.17 -9.57
N GLY A 102 -0.92 11.27 -10.14
CA GLY A 102 -2.34 11.10 -9.77
C GLY A 102 -2.61 9.98 -8.76
N ALA A 103 -1.61 9.21 -8.32
CA ALA A 103 -1.85 8.02 -7.51
C ALA A 103 -2.27 8.36 -6.06
N CYS A 104 -3.26 7.61 -5.55
CA CYS A 104 -3.70 7.70 -4.16
C CYS A 104 -2.62 7.18 -3.19
N PRO A 105 -2.71 7.50 -1.88
CA PRO A 105 -1.75 7.03 -0.89
C PRO A 105 -1.62 5.50 -0.82
N GLY A 106 -2.70 4.76 -1.09
CA GLY A 106 -2.70 3.29 -1.07
C GLY A 106 -1.73 2.68 -2.08
N CYS A 107 -1.88 3.00 -3.38
CA CYS A 107 -0.96 2.50 -4.41
C CYS A 107 0.47 3.00 -4.19
N LYS A 108 0.65 4.25 -3.74
CA LYS A 108 1.98 4.81 -3.47
C LYS A 108 2.67 4.08 -2.31
N GLY A 109 1.96 3.79 -1.22
CA GLY A 109 2.49 3.07 -0.05
C GLY A 109 2.88 1.63 -0.39
N TYR A 110 2.00 0.89 -1.09
CA TYR A 110 2.30 -0.48 -1.51
C TYR A 110 3.45 -0.55 -2.52
N LEU A 111 3.51 0.36 -3.49
CA LEU A 111 4.65 0.40 -4.41
C LEU A 111 5.95 0.79 -3.69
N HIS A 112 5.90 1.74 -2.76
CA HIS A 112 7.05 2.12 -1.93
C HIS A 112 7.60 0.90 -1.18
N PHE A 113 6.73 0.07 -0.59
CA PHE A 113 7.09 -1.21 0.03
C PHE A 113 7.88 -2.14 -0.90
N VAL A 114 7.41 -2.32 -2.13
CA VAL A 114 8.03 -3.21 -3.12
C VAL A 114 9.41 -2.69 -3.53
N ILE A 115 9.50 -1.41 -3.92
CA ILE A 115 10.75 -0.84 -4.43
C ILE A 115 11.77 -0.57 -3.33
N HIS A 116 11.35 -0.43 -2.07
CA HIS A 116 12.27 -0.35 -0.94
C HIS A 116 13.18 -1.57 -0.88
N LYS A 117 12.67 -2.76 -1.23
CA LYS A 117 13.47 -4.01 -1.29
C LYS A 117 14.51 -4.02 -2.42
N LEU A 118 14.40 -3.10 -3.38
CA LEU A 118 15.40 -2.89 -4.43
C LEU A 118 16.50 -1.90 -4.01
N ARG A 119 16.38 -1.25 -2.84
CA ARG A 119 17.38 -0.30 -2.30
C ARG A 119 18.46 -1.04 -1.51
N ARG A 120 19.15 -1.93 -2.21
CA ARG A 120 20.26 -2.75 -1.70
C ARG A 120 21.31 -2.92 -2.80
N PRO A 121 22.56 -3.29 -2.48
CA PRO A 121 23.60 -3.52 -3.48
C PRO A 121 23.14 -4.50 -4.57
N ASP A 122 23.42 -4.17 -5.83
CA ASP A 122 23.14 -5.06 -6.96
C ASP A 122 24.10 -6.26 -6.92
N PRO A 123 23.62 -7.53 -6.87
CA PRO A 123 24.48 -8.71 -6.86
C PRO A 123 25.46 -8.82 -8.05
N LYS A 124 25.11 -8.20 -9.19
CA LYS A 124 25.96 -8.17 -10.40
C LYS A 124 26.94 -6.99 -10.42
N ASN A 125 26.68 -5.94 -9.65
CA ASN A 125 27.57 -4.80 -9.51
C ASN A 125 27.32 -4.10 -8.15
N PRO A 126 28.09 -4.47 -7.10
CA PRO A 126 27.87 -3.95 -5.76
C PRO A 126 28.05 -2.43 -5.59
N GLU A 127 28.62 -1.71 -6.57
CA GLU A 127 28.82 -0.26 -6.52
C GLU A 127 27.53 0.57 -6.74
N ARG A 128 26.45 -0.08 -7.19
CA ARG A 128 25.14 0.56 -7.41
C ARG A 128 24.04 -0.13 -6.62
N GLN A 129 22.92 0.56 -6.45
CA GLN A 129 21.71 -0.06 -5.92
C GLN A 129 21.00 -0.91 -6.99
N LEU A 130 20.31 -1.96 -6.56
CA LEU A 130 19.56 -2.84 -7.46
C LEU A 130 18.46 -2.08 -8.24
N ILE A 131 17.85 -1.06 -7.64
CA ILE A 131 16.88 -0.17 -8.30
C ILE A 131 17.48 0.66 -9.45
N GLU A 132 18.81 0.81 -9.51
CA GLU A 132 19.54 1.57 -10.54
C GLU A 132 20.04 0.67 -11.69
N ARG A 133 19.74 -0.64 -11.63
CA ARG A 133 20.19 -1.60 -12.63
C ARG A 133 19.76 -1.15 -14.04
N PRO A 134 20.67 -1.15 -15.03
CA PRO A 134 20.32 -0.87 -16.41
C PRO A 134 19.37 -1.89 -17.00
N PHE A 135 18.42 -1.42 -17.81
CA PHE A 135 17.47 -2.23 -18.55
C PHE A 135 17.47 -1.84 -20.02
N ASP A 136 17.42 -2.83 -20.91
CA ASP A 136 17.19 -2.66 -22.34
C ASP A 136 16.13 -3.67 -22.81
N PRO A 137 14.91 -3.23 -23.17
CA PRO A 137 14.45 -1.84 -23.15
C PRO A 137 14.26 -1.29 -21.72
N GLU A 138 14.31 0.03 -21.56
CA GLU A 138 14.00 0.69 -20.28
C GLU A 138 12.60 0.34 -19.76
N VAL A 139 12.43 0.40 -18.43
CA VAL A 139 11.18 0.05 -17.76
C VAL A 139 10.45 1.31 -17.29
N ASN A 140 9.14 1.36 -17.52
CA ASN A 140 8.23 2.33 -16.92
C ASN A 140 7.21 1.61 -16.03
N VAL A 141 6.93 2.19 -14.87
CA VAL A 141 5.87 1.77 -13.95
C VAL A 141 4.88 2.92 -13.79
N PHE A 142 3.60 2.67 -14.05
CA PHE A 142 2.54 3.66 -13.93
C PHE A 142 1.60 3.26 -12.79
N ILE A 143 1.35 4.19 -11.86
CA ILE A 143 0.33 4.05 -10.80
C ILE A 143 -0.63 5.24 -10.80
N GLY A 144 -1.86 5.01 -10.33
CA GLY A 144 -2.93 6.02 -10.31
C GLY A 144 -3.59 6.20 -11.68
N PRO A 145 -4.50 7.16 -11.86
CA PRO A 145 -5.03 7.49 -13.18
C PRO A 145 -3.94 8.17 -14.02
N TYR A 146 -3.56 7.55 -15.14
CA TYR A 146 -2.66 8.16 -16.12
C TYR A 146 -3.30 8.09 -17.51
N GLU A 147 -3.81 9.24 -17.97
CA GLU A 147 -4.70 9.30 -19.14
C GLU A 147 -4.09 10.08 -20.31
N ASN A 148 -3.21 11.06 -20.05
CA ASN A 148 -2.85 12.09 -21.02
C ASN A 148 -1.37 12.07 -21.48
N GLY A 149 -0.59 11.07 -21.10
CA GLY A 149 0.81 10.96 -21.48
C GLY A 149 1.07 10.06 -22.67
N LYS A 150 2.07 10.41 -23.50
CA LYS A 150 2.60 9.52 -24.54
C LYS A 150 3.32 8.35 -23.87
N ILE A 151 2.65 7.22 -23.73
CA ILE A 151 3.27 5.95 -23.33
C ILE A 151 4.09 5.43 -24.51
N SER A 152 5.39 5.24 -24.30
CA SER A 152 6.27 4.70 -25.33
C SER A 152 6.09 3.19 -25.46
N GLU A 153 5.70 2.71 -26.64
CA GLU A 153 5.64 1.27 -26.95
C GLU A 153 7.03 0.61 -27.05
N LYS A 154 8.10 1.42 -27.18
CA LYS A 154 9.49 0.92 -27.21
C LYS A 154 10.04 0.54 -25.84
N LYS A 155 9.31 0.86 -24.76
CA LYS A 155 9.70 0.59 -23.38
C LYS A 155 8.86 -0.54 -22.82
N LYS A 156 9.39 -1.26 -21.82
CA LYS A 156 8.60 -2.21 -21.06
C LYS A 156 7.72 -1.44 -20.07
N ASN A 157 6.42 -1.41 -20.31
CA ASN A 157 5.46 -0.70 -19.45
C ASN A 157 4.77 -1.69 -18.49
N ILE A 158 4.73 -1.34 -17.21
CA ILE A 158 3.98 -2.02 -16.16
C ILE A 158 2.93 -1.04 -15.61
N PHE A 159 1.68 -1.46 -15.62
CA PHE A 159 0.53 -0.69 -15.18
C PHE A 159 0.02 -1.27 -13.88
N ILE A 160 -0.03 -0.48 -12.81
CA ILE A 160 -0.38 -0.98 -11.48
C ILE A 160 -1.65 -0.30 -10.98
N GLY A 161 -2.66 -1.12 -10.71
CA GLY A 161 -3.94 -0.73 -10.14
C GLY A 161 -5.08 -0.64 -11.14
N LEU A 162 -6.31 -0.73 -10.62
CA LEU A 162 -7.55 -0.67 -11.41
C LEU A 162 -7.65 0.63 -12.23
N CYS A 163 -7.14 1.74 -11.69
CA CYS A 163 -7.07 3.03 -12.37
C CYS A 163 -6.16 3.04 -13.62
N GLN A 164 -5.46 1.96 -13.92
CA GLN A 164 -4.64 1.78 -15.13
C GLN A 164 -5.19 0.72 -16.08
N SER A 165 -6.36 0.12 -15.79
CA SER A 165 -6.97 -0.93 -16.61
C SER A 165 -7.18 -0.50 -18.07
N HIS A 166 -7.47 0.77 -18.33
CA HIS A 166 -7.61 1.34 -19.67
C HIS A 166 -6.31 1.32 -20.50
N ASN A 167 -5.16 1.09 -19.87
CA ASN A 167 -3.86 0.94 -20.53
C ASN A 167 -3.39 -0.52 -20.67
N ALA A 168 -4.23 -1.52 -20.35
CA ALA A 168 -3.85 -2.94 -20.34
C ALA A 168 -3.28 -3.45 -21.68
N SER A 169 -3.72 -2.89 -22.82
CA SER A 169 -3.22 -3.28 -24.15
C SER A 169 -1.80 -2.79 -24.46
N LYS A 170 -1.23 -1.91 -23.62
CA LYS A 170 0.06 -1.23 -23.86
C LYS A 170 1.21 -1.78 -23.00
N GLY A 171 0.97 -2.85 -22.22
CA GLY A 171 1.96 -3.41 -21.29
C GLY A 171 1.39 -4.44 -20.32
N GLU A 172 2.14 -4.75 -19.27
CA GLU A 172 1.74 -5.72 -18.23
C GLU A 172 0.85 -5.03 -17.18
N LEU A 173 -0.39 -5.49 -16.98
CA LEU A 173 -1.31 -4.96 -15.97
C LEU A 173 -1.24 -5.78 -14.67
N VAL A 174 -1.03 -5.10 -13.54
CA VAL A 174 -1.13 -5.63 -12.18
C VAL A 174 -2.42 -5.11 -11.56
N MET A 175 -3.44 -5.95 -11.45
CA MET A 175 -4.78 -5.52 -11.07
C MET A 175 -5.00 -5.44 -9.54
N GLY A 176 -5.82 -4.47 -9.10
CA GLY A 176 -6.30 -4.30 -7.72
C GLY A 176 -6.44 -2.82 -7.31
N CYS A 177 -6.92 -2.54 -6.09
CA CYS A 177 -7.12 -1.16 -5.60
C CYS A 177 -6.80 -1.00 -4.08
N PRO A 178 -5.52 -0.86 -3.69
CA PRO A 178 -4.34 -1.15 -4.49
C PRO A 178 -4.21 -2.66 -4.76
N PRO A 179 -3.44 -3.08 -5.78
CA PRO A 179 -3.04 -4.48 -5.91
C PRO A 179 -2.39 -5.01 -4.62
N HIS A 180 -2.57 -6.30 -4.35
CA HIS A 180 -1.89 -6.94 -3.23
C HIS A 180 -0.36 -6.77 -3.38
N ALA A 181 0.36 -6.64 -2.27
CA ALA A 181 1.80 -6.41 -2.28
C ALA A 181 2.52 -7.51 -3.07
N GLU A 182 2.09 -8.77 -2.91
CA GLU A 182 2.63 -9.93 -3.64
C GLU A 182 2.51 -9.82 -5.16
N ALA A 183 1.35 -9.38 -5.67
CA ALA A 183 1.15 -9.21 -7.11
C ALA A 183 2.10 -8.14 -7.68
N MET A 184 2.30 -7.05 -6.92
CA MET A 184 3.29 -6.03 -7.29
C MET A 184 4.73 -6.57 -7.19
N MET A 185 5.05 -7.32 -6.13
CA MET A 185 6.35 -7.98 -5.96
C MET A 185 6.65 -8.87 -7.15
N ASN A 186 5.70 -9.70 -7.59
CA ASN A 186 5.86 -10.60 -8.73
C ASN A 186 6.14 -9.84 -10.03
N ALA A 187 5.37 -8.78 -10.31
CA ALA A 187 5.57 -7.98 -11.51
C ALA A 187 6.94 -7.27 -11.55
N ILE A 188 7.36 -6.71 -10.42
CA ILE A 188 8.62 -5.95 -10.32
C ILE A 188 9.84 -6.89 -10.24
N PHE A 189 9.83 -7.92 -9.39
CA PHE A 189 10.97 -8.83 -9.23
C PHE A 189 11.20 -9.75 -10.43
N LYS A 190 10.20 -9.98 -11.28
CA LYS A 190 10.38 -10.65 -12.58
C LYS A 190 11.37 -9.93 -13.51
N LEU A 191 11.62 -8.63 -13.28
CA LEU A 191 12.66 -7.88 -13.98
C LEU A 191 14.09 -8.25 -13.52
N PHE A 192 14.22 -8.96 -12.39
CA PHE A 192 15.48 -9.31 -11.76
C PHE A 192 15.59 -10.83 -11.55
N PRO A 193 15.71 -11.64 -12.61
CA PRO A 193 15.64 -13.10 -12.52
C PRO A 193 16.78 -13.73 -11.70
N ASP A 194 17.90 -13.02 -11.55
CA ASP A 194 19.04 -13.45 -10.72
C ASP A 194 18.91 -13.09 -9.24
N VAL A 195 17.83 -12.42 -8.84
CA VAL A 195 17.63 -11.95 -7.47
C VAL A 195 16.54 -12.80 -6.82
N PRO A 196 16.82 -13.45 -5.67
CA PRO A 196 15.81 -14.22 -4.97
C PRO A 196 14.67 -13.30 -4.54
N ARG A 197 13.45 -13.76 -4.80
CA ARG A 197 12.22 -13.06 -4.44
C ARG A 197 12.11 -13.02 -2.91
N PRO A 198 11.87 -11.86 -2.31
CA PRO A 198 11.56 -11.75 -0.89
C PRO A 198 10.24 -12.49 -0.60
N SER A 199 10.25 -13.41 0.38
CA SER A 199 9.03 -14.08 0.85
C SER A 199 8.12 -13.08 1.54
N TYR A 200 6.84 -13.05 1.15
CA TYR A 200 5.79 -12.24 1.76
C TYR A 200 4.71 -13.24 2.24
N ALA A 201 4.80 -13.68 3.49
CA ALA A 201 3.93 -14.72 4.09
C ALA A 201 3.93 -16.10 3.37
N ASP A 202 3.19 -17.07 3.92
CA ASP A 202 3.06 -18.42 3.36
C ASP A 202 2.33 -18.38 2.01
N GLU A 203 2.96 -18.90 0.95
CA GLU A 203 2.50 -18.80 -0.46
C GLU A 203 1.09 -19.37 -0.74
N SER A 204 0.47 -20.09 0.20
CA SER A 204 -0.76 -20.86 -0.03
C SER A 204 -2.05 -20.03 -0.09
N GLU A 205 -2.18 -18.99 0.73
CA GLU A 205 -3.42 -18.18 0.77
C GLU A 205 -3.43 -17.09 -0.31
N GLU A 206 -2.26 -16.58 -0.69
CA GLU A 206 -2.14 -15.47 -1.63
C GLU A 206 -2.38 -15.91 -3.09
N ALA A 207 -1.82 -17.07 -3.48
CA ALA A 207 -2.09 -17.66 -4.80
C ALA A 207 -3.59 -17.95 -4.99
N LYS A 208 -4.27 -18.33 -3.90
CA LYS A 208 -5.71 -18.60 -3.89
C LYS A 208 -6.53 -17.32 -4.09
N LEU A 209 -6.19 -16.23 -3.39
CA LEU A 209 -6.85 -14.93 -3.56
C LEU A 209 -6.65 -14.34 -4.96
N GLU A 210 -5.45 -14.45 -5.54
CA GLU A 210 -5.19 -13.99 -6.91
C GLU A 210 -5.99 -14.80 -7.95
N GLY A 211 -6.07 -16.12 -7.76
CA GLY A 211 -6.91 -17.00 -8.57
C GLY A 211 -8.39 -16.59 -8.51
N MET A 212 -8.91 -16.37 -7.31
CA MET A 212 -10.30 -15.92 -7.10
C MET A 212 -10.58 -14.57 -7.78
N LEU A 213 -9.66 -13.60 -7.69
CA LEU A 213 -9.80 -12.31 -8.34
C LEU A 213 -9.85 -12.46 -9.87
N LYS A 214 -8.97 -13.27 -10.47
CA LYS A 214 -8.97 -13.55 -11.92
C LYS A 214 -10.29 -14.16 -12.38
N GLU A 215 -10.83 -15.13 -11.63
CA GLU A 215 -12.13 -15.73 -11.93
C GLU A 215 -13.29 -14.72 -11.88
N ILE A 216 -13.29 -13.84 -10.87
CA ILE A 216 -14.30 -12.78 -10.74
C ILE A 216 -14.23 -11.84 -11.95
N LEU A 217 -13.04 -11.39 -12.33
CA LEU A 217 -12.85 -10.45 -13.44
C LEU A 217 -13.29 -11.05 -14.79
N GLN A 218 -13.01 -12.34 -15.01
CA GLN A 218 -13.49 -13.06 -16.19
C GLN A 218 -15.02 -13.18 -16.22
N LYS A 219 -15.65 -13.45 -15.07
CA LYS A 219 -17.12 -13.53 -14.96
C LYS A 219 -17.82 -12.20 -15.25
N PHE A 220 -17.21 -11.08 -14.88
CA PHE A 220 -17.82 -9.75 -15.02
C PHE A 220 -17.39 -8.98 -16.29
N GLN A 221 -16.65 -9.60 -17.22
CA GLN A 221 -16.18 -8.98 -18.47
C GLN A 221 -15.47 -7.62 -18.25
N LEU A 222 -14.72 -7.48 -17.15
CA LEU A 222 -13.95 -6.27 -16.83
C LEU A 222 -12.53 -6.30 -17.42
N THR A 223 -12.32 -7.08 -18.49
CA THR A 223 -11.04 -7.28 -19.19
C THR A 223 -10.90 -6.38 -20.41
#